data_AF-A0A812G8M0-F1
#
_entry.id   AF-A0A812G8M0-F1
#
_cell.length_a   1.000
_cell.length_b   1.000
_cell.length_c   1.000
_cell.angle_alpha   90.00
_cell.angle_beta   90.00
_cell.angle_gamma   90.00
#
_symmetry.space_group_name_H-M   'P 1'
#
loop_
_entity.id
_entity.type
_entity.pdbx_description
1 polymer ?
#
loop_
_entity_poly.entity_id
_entity_poly.type
_entity_poly.pdbx_seq_one_letter_code
_entity_poly.pdbx_strand_id
1 'polypeptide(L)'
;MRRISLVIVSAVVAGMIWFSMAGDKGESLLPFSSVIEGRAEQSTSGHSSADNHTASKKVIPKAKDTPSPIKAIAGRLNDAKGRALKAEIETFWHTCMSDHNCESKLAELESYMSGERFALLANYHQLNSLWQQSVGGLLFDEQQPLASRVALLKAEARKIWGELAEVIFADEFALYDFSLQAEQLNSTPAQDYVQAFEDLVKEWQGNEETLGLASEQAKYERAVALIPDNVSQTEREALIEELQQTYLSEQESEEIHAREQQVAEQKQQVRDYQSELQQLESKLAMQRTTSHASLSDSEWQRYYQQKVADFRREFFAG
;
A
#
# COMPACT_ATOMS: atom_id res chain seq x y z
N MET A 1 32.08 -22.09 -8.10
CA MET A 1 31.31 -22.13 -6.84
C MET A 1 30.94 -20.72 -6.42
N ARG A 2 29.75 -20.26 -6.80
CA ARG A 2 29.09 -19.07 -6.22
C ARG A 2 27.91 -19.61 -5.40
N ARG A 3 27.85 -19.27 -4.12
CA ARG A 3 26.75 -19.64 -3.22
C ARG A 3 25.61 -18.68 -3.48
N ILE A 4 24.50 -19.17 -4.04
CA ILE A 4 23.25 -18.42 -4.15
C ILE A 4 22.48 -18.68 -2.86
N SER A 5 22.30 -17.64 -2.06
CA SER A 5 21.53 -17.69 -0.82
C SER A 5 20.05 -17.74 -1.15
N LEU A 6 19.40 -18.85 -0.80
CA LEU A 6 17.95 -19.05 -0.86
C LEU A 6 17.32 -18.23 0.28
N VAL A 7 16.72 -17.09 -0.04
CA VAL A 7 15.89 -16.34 0.90
C VAL A 7 14.44 -16.80 0.73
N ILE A 8 13.96 -17.57 1.72
CA ILE A 8 12.56 -17.98 1.82
C ILE A 8 11.80 -16.78 2.42
N VAL A 9 10.94 -16.14 1.62
CA VAL A 9 9.99 -15.15 2.14
C VAL A 9 8.71 -15.86 2.52
N SER A 10 8.50 -16.03 3.83
CA SER A 10 7.24 -16.48 4.43
C SER A 10 6.15 -15.42 4.22
N ALA A 11 5.05 -15.81 3.59
CA ALA A 11 3.84 -15.01 3.51
C ALA A 11 3.11 -15.00 4.87
N VAL A 12 3.05 -13.85 5.53
CA VAL A 12 2.06 -13.57 6.57
C VAL A 12 0.97 -12.72 5.92
N VAL A 13 -0.16 -13.35 5.62
CA VAL A 13 -1.36 -12.66 5.14
C VAL A 13 -2.11 -12.16 6.37
N ALA A 14 -2.25 -10.85 6.50
CA ALA A 14 -3.22 -10.23 7.39
C ALA A 14 -4.07 -9.23 6.59
N GLY A 15 -5.35 -9.59 6.40
CA GLY A 15 -6.49 -8.66 6.34
C GLY A 15 -6.66 -7.79 5.10
N MET A 16 -7.25 -8.35 4.06
CA MET A 16 -7.83 -7.64 2.92
C MET A 16 -9.27 -7.16 3.21
N ILE A 17 -9.64 -5.96 2.73
CA ILE A 17 -10.92 -5.76 2.05
C ILE A 17 -10.58 -5.14 0.69
N TRP A 18 -10.63 -5.97 -0.35
CA TRP A 18 -10.40 -5.63 -1.76
C TRP A 18 -11.73 -5.34 -2.45
N PHE A 19 -11.77 -4.27 -3.25
CA PHE A 19 -12.65 -4.18 -4.41
C PHE A 19 -11.93 -4.86 -5.58
N SER A 20 -12.48 -5.97 -6.09
CA SER A 20 -11.98 -6.65 -7.28
C SER A 20 -12.66 -6.08 -8.52
N MET A 21 -11.88 -5.47 -9.43
CA MET A 21 -12.19 -5.47 -10.84
C MET A 21 -11.61 -6.74 -11.45
N ALA A 22 -12.42 -7.49 -12.20
CA ALA A 22 -11.93 -8.54 -13.09
C ALA A 22 -12.43 -8.23 -14.50
N GLY A 23 -11.48 -7.86 -15.36
CA GLY A 23 -11.66 -7.59 -16.78
C GLY A 23 -10.31 -7.62 -17.48
N ASP A 24 -9.75 -8.83 -17.57
CA ASP A 24 -8.61 -9.28 -18.38
C ASP A 24 -7.17 -8.74 -18.10
N LYS A 25 -6.29 -9.70 -17.79
CA LYS A 25 -4.81 -9.73 -17.86
C LYS A 25 -4.04 -8.40 -17.79
N GLY A 26 -3.96 -7.82 -16.59
CA GLY A 26 -2.82 -6.99 -16.18
C GLY A 26 -2.22 -7.58 -14.91
N GLU A 27 -0.96 -8.01 -14.96
CA GLU A 27 -0.22 -8.42 -13.76
C GLU A 27 -0.13 -7.22 -12.80
N SER A 28 -0.86 -7.31 -11.69
CA SER A 28 -0.80 -6.36 -10.57
C SER A 28 0.58 -6.44 -9.92
N LEU A 29 1.49 -5.56 -10.32
CA LEU A 29 2.72 -5.29 -9.57
C LEU A 29 2.39 -4.30 -8.45
N LEU A 30 2.20 -4.82 -7.24
CA LEU A 30 2.18 -4.01 -6.01
C LEU A 30 3.61 -3.50 -5.70
N PRO A 31 3.76 -2.28 -5.15
CA PRO A 31 5.07 -1.76 -4.74
C PRO A 31 5.54 -2.45 -3.46
N PHE A 32 6.82 -2.88 -3.46
CA PHE A 32 7.50 -3.40 -2.27
C PHE A 32 8.17 -2.23 -1.54
N SER A 33 7.58 -1.76 -0.43
CA SER A 33 8.29 -0.89 0.51
C SER A 33 9.07 -1.73 1.52
N SER A 34 10.40 -1.67 1.48
CA SER A 34 11.28 -2.25 2.49
C SER A 34 11.55 -1.25 3.62
N VAL A 35 10.92 -1.46 4.78
CA VAL A 35 11.31 -0.80 6.03
C VAL A 35 12.59 -1.47 6.54
N ILE A 36 13.70 -0.75 6.47
CA ILE A 36 14.96 -1.14 7.15
C ILE A 36 14.84 -0.72 8.61
N GLU A 37 14.59 -1.69 9.48
CA GLU A 37 14.58 -1.51 10.92
C GLU A 37 16.02 -1.61 11.46
N GLY A 38 16.60 -0.46 11.79
CA GLY A 38 17.93 -0.34 12.38
C GLY A 38 17.98 -0.96 13.78
N ARG A 39 18.67 -2.09 13.88
CA ARG A 39 19.04 -2.76 15.13
C ARG A 39 20.03 -1.90 15.92
N ALA A 40 19.58 -1.25 16.98
CA ALA A 40 20.46 -0.57 17.93
C ALA A 40 21.16 -1.59 18.83
N GLU A 41 22.49 -1.61 18.78
CA GLU A 41 23.35 -2.39 19.67
C GLU A 41 23.41 -1.77 21.07
N GLN A 42 23.25 -2.65 22.05
CA GLN A 42 23.33 -2.38 23.48
C GLN A 42 24.78 -2.58 23.94
N SER A 43 25.38 -1.59 24.60
CA SER A 43 26.69 -1.74 25.26
C SER A 43 26.67 -1.09 26.66
N THR A 44 26.61 -2.00 27.63
CA THR A 44 27.14 -2.04 29.00
C THR A 44 27.80 -0.82 29.69
N SER A 45 27.22 -0.49 30.84
CA SER A 45 27.81 -0.34 32.20
C SER A 45 28.95 0.64 32.50
N GLY A 46 28.61 1.69 33.27
CA GLY A 46 29.03 1.87 34.66
C GLY A 46 30.35 2.59 34.96
N HIS A 47 30.29 3.72 35.68
CA HIS A 47 30.99 3.96 36.97
C HIS A 47 30.57 5.30 37.59
N SER A 48 30.28 5.27 38.90
CA SER A 48 30.04 6.43 39.76
C SER A 48 31.36 7.04 40.24
N SER A 49 31.39 8.36 40.40
CA SER A 49 32.18 9.04 41.44
C SER A 49 31.58 10.42 41.73
N ALA A 50 31.43 10.72 43.02
CA ALA A 50 31.02 11.99 43.59
C ALA A 50 32.15 13.03 43.51
N ASP A 51 31.82 14.33 43.38
CA ASP A 51 31.91 15.28 44.51
C ASP A 51 31.66 16.75 44.13
N ASN A 52 30.96 17.41 45.06
CA ASN A 52 31.05 18.80 45.51
C ASN A 52 30.59 20.01 44.66
N HIS A 53 29.45 20.54 45.10
CA HIS A 53 29.19 21.93 45.48
C HIS A 53 29.97 23.06 44.78
N THR A 54 29.26 23.83 43.96
CA THR A 54 29.36 25.30 44.02
C THR A 54 28.02 25.92 43.66
N ALA A 55 27.47 26.71 44.58
CA ALA A 55 26.24 27.46 44.39
C ALA A 55 26.45 28.54 43.32
N SER A 56 26.08 28.22 42.08
CA SER A 56 25.85 29.23 41.04
C SER A 56 24.35 29.48 40.92
N LYS A 57 23.97 30.73 41.19
CA LYS A 57 22.63 31.30 40.97
C LYS A 57 22.21 31.00 39.52
N LYS A 58 21.45 29.93 39.32
CA LYS A 58 20.90 29.56 38.02
C LYS A 58 19.75 30.52 37.77
N VAL A 59 20.01 31.53 36.95
CA VAL A 59 18.96 32.28 36.26
C VAL A 59 18.10 31.23 35.57
N ILE A 60 16.86 31.06 36.03
CA ILE A 60 15.87 30.20 35.38
C ILE A 60 15.70 30.78 33.98
N PRO A 61 16.12 30.09 32.91
CA PRO A 61 15.71 30.50 31.59
C PRO A 61 14.21 30.32 31.56
N LYS A 62 13.50 31.41 31.25
CA LYS A 62 12.07 31.44 30.96
C LYS A 62 11.74 30.17 30.18
N ALA A 63 10.94 29.28 30.78
CA ALA A 63 10.52 28.05 30.13
C ALA A 63 9.96 28.46 28.76
N LYS A 64 10.55 27.94 27.68
CA LYS A 64 9.90 28.00 26.37
C LYS A 64 8.50 27.43 26.58
N ASP A 65 7.48 28.16 26.14
CA ASP A 65 6.07 27.76 26.23
C ASP A 65 5.86 26.42 25.53
N THR A 66 6.14 25.32 26.23
CA THR A 66 5.70 23.99 25.81
C THR A 66 4.18 24.02 25.91
N PRO A 67 3.44 23.79 24.83
CA PRO A 67 1.99 23.73 24.89
C PRO A 67 1.57 22.76 26.00
N SER A 68 0.59 23.14 26.82
CA SER A 68 -0.06 22.20 27.73
C SER A 68 -0.41 20.93 26.94
N PRO A 69 -0.27 19.71 27.51
CA PRO A 69 -0.55 18.46 26.80
C PRO A 69 -1.90 18.46 26.07
N ILE A 70 -2.93 19.09 26.65
CA ILE A 70 -4.25 19.21 26.02
C ILE A 70 -4.26 20.11 24.78
N LYS A 71 -3.50 21.21 24.80
CA LYS A 71 -3.36 22.14 23.68
C LYS A 71 -2.60 21.48 22.52
N ALA A 72 -1.64 20.62 22.82
CA ALA A 72 -0.94 19.84 21.80
C ALA A 72 -1.87 18.82 21.12
N ILE A 73 -2.73 18.14 21.89
CA ILE A 73 -3.75 17.22 21.34
C ILE A 73 -4.74 17.98 20.46
N ALA A 74 -5.27 19.11 20.95
CA ALA A 74 -6.19 19.96 20.17
C ALA A 74 -5.56 20.43 18.85
N GLY A 75 -4.28 20.83 18.87
CA GLY A 75 -3.54 21.21 17.66
C GLY A 75 -3.54 20.10 16.62
N ARG A 76 -3.12 18.87 16.98
CA ARG A 76 -3.10 17.74 16.05
C ARG A 76 -4.49 17.40 15.50
N LEU A 77 -5.52 17.42 16.34
CA LEU A 77 -6.91 17.15 15.93
C LEU A 77 -7.49 18.23 15.00
N ASN A 78 -7.10 19.50 15.18
CA ASN A 78 -7.54 20.59 14.31
C ASN A 78 -6.81 20.59 12.95
N ASP A 79 -5.52 20.25 12.94
CA ASP A 79 -4.68 20.34 11.76
C ASP A 79 -4.80 19.09 10.88
N ALA A 80 -4.99 17.91 11.47
CA ALA A 80 -5.06 16.65 10.74
C ALA A 80 -6.31 16.53 9.86
N LYS A 81 -6.19 15.74 8.80
CA LYS A 81 -7.28 15.33 7.89
C LYS A 81 -7.12 13.85 7.52
N GLY A 82 -8.14 13.28 6.89
CA GLY A 82 -8.06 11.93 6.33
C GLY A 82 -7.69 10.86 7.36
N ARG A 83 -6.77 9.97 6.98
CA ARG A 83 -6.27 8.89 7.84
C ARG A 83 -5.58 9.42 9.09
N ALA A 84 -4.78 10.49 8.98
CA ALA A 84 -4.09 11.08 10.12
C ALA A 84 -5.08 11.57 11.17
N LEU A 85 -6.19 12.21 10.74
CA LEU A 85 -7.24 12.65 11.65
C LEU A 85 -7.96 11.47 12.32
N LYS A 86 -8.33 10.45 11.54
CA LYS A 86 -8.94 9.23 12.10
C LYS A 86 -8.04 8.62 13.17
N ALA A 87 -6.73 8.53 12.91
CA ALA A 87 -5.76 8.00 13.86
C ALA A 87 -5.64 8.84 15.15
N GLU A 88 -5.61 10.18 15.05
CA GLU A 88 -5.60 11.06 16.22
C GLU A 88 -6.90 10.97 17.05
N ILE A 89 -8.06 10.86 16.38
CA ILE A 89 -9.35 10.66 17.05
C ILE A 89 -9.36 9.32 17.81
N GLU A 90 -8.95 8.23 17.17
CA GLU A 90 -8.89 6.90 17.80
C GLU A 90 -7.89 6.87 18.96
N THR A 91 -6.75 7.54 18.80
CA THR A 91 -5.75 7.65 19.86
C THR A 91 -6.32 8.40 21.06
N PHE A 92 -7.01 9.52 20.85
CA PHE A 92 -7.68 10.26 21.92
C PHE A 92 -8.66 9.38 22.69
N TRP A 93 -9.57 8.70 21.98
CA TRP A 93 -10.59 7.86 22.60
C TRP A 93 -9.97 6.68 23.34
N HIS A 94 -8.99 6.00 22.73
CA HIS A 94 -8.28 4.89 23.35
C HIS A 94 -7.59 5.30 24.66
N THR A 95 -6.87 6.42 24.65
CA THR A 95 -6.17 6.93 25.84
C THR A 95 -7.16 7.32 26.94
N CYS A 96 -8.20 8.09 26.63
CA CYS A 96 -9.11 8.57 27.67
C CYS A 96 -9.98 7.43 28.26
N MET A 97 -10.29 6.41 27.45
CA MET A 97 -11.02 5.23 27.93
C MET A 97 -10.15 4.41 28.89
N SER A 98 -8.87 4.23 28.56
CA SER A 98 -7.89 3.58 29.44
C SER A 98 -7.72 4.31 30.76
N ASP A 99 -7.73 5.65 30.72
CA ASP A 99 -7.54 6.49 31.91
C ASP A 99 -8.86 6.80 32.65
N HIS A 100 -9.99 6.28 32.17
CA HIS A 100 -11.34 6.53 32.70
C HIS A 100 -11.69 8.02 32.86
N ASN A 101 -11.25 8.88 31.94
CA ASN A 101 -11.35 10.34 32.07
C ASN A 101 -11.88 11.06 30.82
N CYS A 102 -12.54 10.35 29.89
CA CYS A 102 -13.01 10.91 28.61
C CYS A 102 -13.87 12.17 28.76
N GLU A 103 -14.81 12.20 29.72
CA GLU A 103 -15.67 13.38 29.93
C GLU A 103 -14.85 14.61 30.31
N SER A 104 -13.91 14.48 31.25
CA SER A 104 -13.00 15.57 31.64
C SER A 104 -12.12 16.00 30.47
N LYS A 105 -11.54 15.05 29.74
CA LYS A 105 -10.64 15.35 28.62
C LYS A 105 -11.35 16.03 27.47
N LEU A 106 -12.58 15.62 27.19
CA LEU A 106 -13.42 16.26 26.17
C LEU A 106 -13.76 17.69 26.59
N ALA A 107 -14.19 17.91 27.84
CA ALA A 107 -14.48 19.26 28.35
C ALA A 107 -13.25 20.19 28.31
N GLU A 108 -12.05 19.67 28.61
CA GLU A 108 -10.81 20.44 28.49
C GLU A 108 -10.50 20.85 27.03
N LEU A 109 -10.83 20.01 26.04
CA LEU A 109 -10.57 20.27 24.62
C LEU A 109 -11.49 21.32 24.00
N GLU A 110 -12.71 21.49 24.51
CA GLU A 110 -13.75 22.36 23.93
C GLU A 110 -13.24 23.79 23.69
N SER A 111 -12.45 24.33 24.61
CA SER A 111 -11.89 25.70 24.51
C SER A 111 -10.74 25.86 23.51
N TYR A 112 -10.20 24.76 22.99
CA TYR A 112 -9.03 24.76 22.09
C TYR A 112 -9.35 24.26 20.67
N MET A 113 -10.60 23.92 20.38
CA MET A 113 -11.03 23.37 19.09
C MET A 113 -12.12 24.25 18.47
N SER A 114 -12.22 24.21 17.14
CA SER A 114 -13.40 24.77 16.48
C SER A 114 -14.64 23.95 16.82
N GLY A 115 -15.81 24.58 16.75
CA GLY A 115 -17.08 23.90 17.03
C GLY A 115 -17.30 22.67 16.15
N GLU A 116 -16.97 22.74 14.85
CA GLU A 116 -17.11 21.59 13.96
C GLU A 116 -16.13 20.47 14.30
N ARG A 117 -14.86 20.79 14.57
CA ARG A 117 -13.84 19.78 14.95
C ARG A 117 -14.15 19.12 16.28
N PHE A 118 -14.65 19.88 17.25
CA PHE A 118 -15.09 19.35 18.53
C PHE A 118 -16.31 18.44 18.38
N ALA A 119 -17.32 18.87 17.63
CA ALA A 119 -18.51 18.06 17.35
C ALA A 119 -18.15 16.77 16.61
N LEU A 120 -17.20 16.84 15.66
CA LEU A 120 -16.66 15.66 14.99
C LEU A 120 -16.08 14.65 15.99
N LEU A 121 -15.16 15.12 16.85
CA LEU A 121 -14.51 14.26 17.85
C LEU A 121 -15.54 13.60 18.77
N ALA A 122 -16.47 14.41 19.32
CA ALA A 122 -17.47 13.98 20.28
C ALA A 122 -18.45 12.94 19.69
N ASN A 123 -18.82 13.08 18.41
CA ASN A 123 -19.80 12.21 17.76
C ASN A 123 -19.17 11.13 16.87
N TYR A 124 -17.84 11.05 16.80
CA TYR A 124 -17.12 10.27 15.80
C TYR A 124 -17.57 8.81 15.72
N HIS A 125 -17.65 8.09 16.84
CA HIS A 125 -18.01 6.66 16.82
C HIS A 125 -19.45 6.42 16.34
N GLN A 126 -20.39 7.30 16.69
CA GLN A 126 -21.77 7.23 16.21
C GLN A 126 -21.83 7.49 14.70
N LEU A 127 -21.17 8.56 14.23
CA LEU A 127 -21.11 8.90 12.81
C LEU A 127 -20.42 7.81 12.00
N ASN A 128 -19.33 7.24 12.52
CA ASN A 128 -18.64 6.13 11.89
C ASN A 128 -19.51 4.88 11.81
N SER A 129 -20.26 4.54 12.87
CA SER A 129 -21.20 3.42 12.83
C SER A 129 -22.28 3.60 11.75
N LEU A 130 -22.86 4.81 11.65
CA LEU A 130 -23.83 5.15 10.60
C LEU A 130 -23.19 5.06 9.20
N TRP A 131 -21.95 5.53 9.05
CA TRP A 131 -21.20 5.45 7.81
C TRP A 131 -20.98 4.00 7.37
N GLN A 132 -20.52 3.13 8.27
CA GLN A 132 -20.32 1.71 7.95
C GLN A 132 -21.62 1.01 7.54
N GLN A 133 -22.74 1.35 8.18
CA GLN A 133 -24.05 0.82 7.80
C GLN A 133 -24.49 1.31 6.43
N SER A 134 -24.31 2.60 6.15
CA SER A 134 -24.70 3.18 4.87
C SER A 134 -23.86 2.65 3.72
N VAL A 135 -22.52 2.64 3.85
CA VAL A 135 -21.62 2.16 2.79
C VAL A 135 -21.84 0.67 2.50
N GLY A 136 -22.15 -0.14 3.52
CA GLY A 136 -22.49 -1.57 3.33
C GLY A 136 -23.79 -1.79 2.56
N GLY A 137 -24.66 -0.79 2.48
CA GLY A 137 -25.90 -0.80 1.70
C GLY A 137 -25.79 -0.12 0.32
N LEU A 138 -24.64 0.47 -0.02
CA LEU A 138 -24.45 1.10 -1.33
C LEU A 138 -24.31 0.03 -2.41
N LEU A 139 -25.19 0.08 -3.40
CA LEU A 139 -25.14 -0.75 -4.58
C LEU A 139 -24.53 0.07 -5.72
N PHE A 140 -23.34 -0.34 -6.16
CA PHE A 140 -22.74 0.17 -7.38
C PHE A 140 -23.10 -0.75 -8.53
N ASP A 141 -23.73 -0.18 -9.55
CA ASP A 141 -23.91 -0.87 -10.82
C ASP A 141 -22.57 -0.82 -11.58
N GLU A 142 -22.07 -1.97 -12.02
CA GLU A 142 -20.81 -2.09 -12.76
C GLU A 142 -20.85 -1.34 -14.10
N GLN A 143 -22.04 -1.09 -14.65
CA GLN A 143 -22.22 -0.31 -15.87
C GLN A 143 -22.19 1.20 -15.63
N GLN A 144 -22.23 1.66 -14.37
CA GLN A 144 -22.17 3.09 -14.08
C GLN A 144 -20.76 3.65 -14.30
N PRO A 145 -20.64 4.84 -14.93
CA PRO A 145 -19.37 5.54 -15.04
C PRO A 145 -18.74 5.76 -13.66
N LEU A 146 -17.40 5.78 -13.60
CA LEU A 146 -16.66 6.04 -12.36
C LEU A 146 -17.12 7.34 -11.69
N ALA A 147 -17.27 8.41 -12.46
CA ALA A 147 -17.75 9.71 -11.98
C ALA A 147 -19.08 9.62 -11.22
N SER A 148 -20.04 8.84 -11.72
CA SER A 148 -21.34 8.66 -11.08
C SER A 148 -21.23 7.89 -9.76
N ARG A 149 -20.41 6.84 -9.73
CA ARG A 149 -20.18 6.04 -8.52
C ARG A 149 -19.46 6.84 -7.43
N VAL A 150 -18.43 7.61 -7.79
CA VAL A 150 -17.72 8.52 -6.88
C VAL A 150 -18.67 9.59 -6.36
N ALA A 151 -19.48 10.21 -7.23
CA ALA A 151 -20.44 11.23 -6.81
C ALA A 151 -21.47 10.69 -5.81
N LEU A 152 -21.98 9.47 -6.04
CA LEU A 152 -22.90 8.80 -5.11
C LEU A 152 -22.25 8.56 -3.74
N LEU A 153 -21.03 8.01 -3.71
CA LEU A 153 -20.28 7.76 -2.48
C LEU A 153 -20.04 9.06 -1.70
N LYS A 154 -19.57 10.12 -2.37
CA LYS A 154 -19.33 11.44 -1.76
C LYS A 154 -20.62 12.06 -1.23
N ALA A 155 -21.73 11.94 -1.97
CA ALA A 155 -23.03 12.42 -1.51
C ALA A 155 -23.49 11.68 -0.26
N GLU A 156 -23.29 10.36 -0.19
CA GLU A 156 -23.64 9.57 0.98
C GLU A 156 -22.78 9.93 2.20
N ALA A 157 -21.47 10.16 2.01
CA ALA A 157 -20.61 10.65 3.07
C ALA A 157 -21.08 12.01 3.60
N ARG A 158 -21.47 12.95 2.72
CA ARG A 158 -21.99 14.26 3.13
C ARG A 158 -23.32 14.18 3.87
N LYS A 159 -24.18 13.18 3.62
CA LYS A 159 -25.41 12.99 4.41
C LYS A 159 -25.11 12.67 5.88
N ILE A 160 -24.02 11.96 6.14
CA ILE A 160 -23.67 11.48 7.48
C ILE A 160 -22.75 12.48 8.19
N TRP A 161 -21.70 12.92 7.51
CA TRP A 161 -20.65 13.76 8.08
C TRP A 161 -20.84 15.25 7.81
N GLY A 162 -21.80 15.64 6.96
CA GLY A 162 -21.94 17.02 6.50
C GLY A 162 -20.70 17.49 5.74
N GLU A 163 -20.34 18.76 5.93
CA GLU A 163 -19.12 19.36 5.36
C GLU A 163 -17.83 18.70 5.88
N LEU A 164 -17.87 18.04 7.04
CA LEU A 164 -16.71 17.32 7.58
C LEU A 164 -16.40 16.05 6.78
N ALA A 165 -17.24 15.64 5.83
CA ALA A 165 -16.91 14.57 4.90
C ALA A 165 -15.60 14.85 4.15
N GLU A 166 -15.39 16.09 3.69
CA GLU A 166 -14.16 16.52 2.99
C GLU A 166 -12.93 16.48 3.91
N VAL A 167 -13.14 16.56 5.23
CA VAL A 167 -12.08 16.55 6.23
C VAL A 167 -11.74 15.13 6.64
N ILE A 168 -12.75 14.30 6.91
CA ILE A 168 -12.61 12.91 7.35
C ILE A 168 -12.13 12.02 6.21
N PHE A 169 -12.59 12.25 4.98
CA PHE A 169 -12.23 11.46 3.81
C PHE A 169 -11.27 12.20 2.87
N ALA A 170 -10.51 13.17 3.38
CA ALA A 170 -9.62 13.99 2.55
C ALA A 170 -8.71 13.13 1.66
N ASP A 171 -8.11 12.08 2.21
CA ASP A 171 -7.21 11.19 1.47
C ASP A 171 -7.95 10.38 0.40
N GLU A 172 -9.06 9.76 0.78
CA GLU A 172 -9.86 8.93 -0.12
C GLU A 172 -10.48 9.76 -1.25
N PHE A 173 -10.97 10.96 -0.93
CA PHE A 173 -11.57 11.87 -1.90
C PHE A 173 -10.53 12.45 -2.85
N ALA A 174 -9.33 12.78 -2.37
CA ALA A 174 -8.22 13.19 -3.24
C ALA A 174 -7.88 12.05 -4.22
N LEU A 175 -7.80 10.80 -3.75
CA LEU A 175 -7.55 9.67 -4.62
C LEU A 175 -8.64 9.48 -5.69
N TYR A 176 -9.92 9.62 -5.31
CA TYR A 176 -11.02 9.51 -6.27
C TYR A 176 -11.00 10.63 -7.29
N ASP A 177 -10.79 11.87 -6.86
CA ASP A 177 -10.75 13.02 -7.76
C ASP A 177 -9.55 12.95 -8.71
N PHE A 178 -8.38 12.56 -8.21
CA PHE A 178 -7.21 12.27 -9.04
C PHE A 178 -7.54 11.20 -10.10
N SER A 179 -8.21 10.11 -9.69
CA SER A 179 -8.56 9.03 -10.62
C SER A 179 -9.55 9.50 -11.70
N LEU A 180 -10.52 10.34 -11.34
CA LEU A 180 -11.46 10.93 -12.30
C LEU A 180 -10.78 11.89 -13.28
N GLN A 181 -9.82 12.69 -12.81
CA GLN A 181 -9.04 13.54 -13.70
C GLN A 181 -8.12 12.71 -14.59
N ALA A 182 -7.52 11.65 -14.07
CA ALA A 182 -6.68 10.72 -14.82
C ALA A 182 -7.44 10.02 -15.96
N GLU A 183 -8.77 9.83 -15.87
CA GLU A 183 -9.57 9.30 -17.00
C GLU A 183 -9.46 10.16 -18.26
N GLN A 184 -9.11 11.44 -18.15
CA GLN A 184 -8.88 12.32 -19.30
C GLN A 184 -7.67 11.88 -20.13
N LEU A 185 -6.68 11.22 -19.52
CA LEU A 185 -5.51 10.67 -20.21
C LEU A 185 -5.90 9.62 -21.27
N ASN A 186 -7.05 8.95 -21.11
CA ASN A 186 -7.57 7.99 -22.09
C ASN A 186 -7.89 8.60 -23.45
N SER A 187 -8.09 9.92 -23.50
CA SER A 187 -8.37 10.65 -24.73
C SER A 187 -7.16 11.47 -25.22
N THR A 188 -6.04 11.43 -24.48
CA THR A 188 -4.82 12.15 -24.83
C THR A 188 -4.08 11.40 -25.95
N PRO A 189 -3.68 12.06 -27.05
CA PRO A 189 -2.80 11.47 -28.05
C PRO A 189 -1.49 10.99 -27.42
N ALA A 190 -0.95 9.85 -27.87
CA ALA A 190 0.26 9.27 -27.28
C ALA A 190 1.42 10.28 -27.18
N GLN A 191 1.68 11.05 -28.23
CA GLN A 191 2.73 12.08 -28.27
C GLN A 191 2.60 13.19 -27.20
N ASP A 192 1.41 13.39 -26.63
CA ASP A 192 1.13 14.43 -25.62
C ASP A 192 0.97 13.82 -24.21
N TYR A 193 1.05 12.48 -24.08
CA TYR A 193 0.72 11.75 -22.87
C TYR A 193 1.61 12.13 -21.68
N VAL A 194 2.93 12.16 -21.88
CA VAL A 194 3.89 12.44 -20.79
C VAL A 194 3.65 13.83 -20.22
N GLN A 195 3.48 14.84 -21.09
CA GLN A 195 3.18 16.20 -20.66
C GLN A 195 1.83 16.29 -19.94
N ALA A 196 0.80 15.63 -20.44
CA ALA A 196 -0.52 15.62 -19.80
C ALA A 196 -0.49 14.96 -18.41
N PHE A 197 0.31 13.91 -18.24
CA PHE A 197 0.52 13.29 -16.94
C PHE A 197 1.30 14.22 -15.98
N GLU A 198 2.33 14.91 -16.45
CA GLU A 198 3.05 15.91 -15.65
C GLU A 198 2.13 17.05 -15.17
N ASP A 199 1.28 17.55 -16.06
CA ASP A 199 0.31 18.59 -15.74
C ASP A 199 -0.69 18.11 -14.68
N LEU A 200 -1.17 16.87 -14.80
CA LEU A 200 -2.00 16.23 -13.79
C LEU A 200 -1.27 16.14 -12.44
N VAL A 201 -0.03 15.65 -12.40
CA VAL A 201 0.74 15.55 -11.15
C VAL A 201 0.93 16.94 -10.52
N LYS A 202 1.15 17.97 -11.35
CA LYS A 202 1.33 19.36 -10.90
C LYS A 202 0.05 19.97 -10.33
N GLU A 203 -1.12 19.65 -10.88
CA GLU A 203 -2.41 20.08 -10.32
C GLU A 203 -2.60 19.56 -8.88
N TRP A 204 -2.03 18.40 -8.58
CA TRP A 204 -2.14 17.73 -7.28
C TRP A 204 -0.94 17.99 -6.34
N GLN A 205 -0.13 19.00 -6.62
CA GLN A 205 1.00 19.36 -5.75
C GLN A 205 0.54 19.61 -4.31
N GLY A 206 1.24 19.00 -3.34
CA GLY A 206 0.89 18.98 -1.92
C GLY A 206 0.05 17.78 -1.47
N ASN A 207 -0.36 16.88 -2.38
CA ASN A 207 -1.04 15.62 -2.05
C ASN A 207 -0.23 14.38 -2.49
N GLU A 208 1.07 14.55 -2.77
CA GLU A 208 1.90 13.53 -3.39
C GLU A 208 1.98 12.26 -2.54
N GLU A 209 2.17 12.38 -1.23
CA GLU A 209 2.21 11.23 -0.33
C GLU A 209 0.88 10.46 -0.32
N THR A 210 -0.23 11.19 -0.27
CA THR A 210 -1.59 10.61 -0.26
C THR A 210 -1.90 9.88 -1.57
N LEU A 211 -1.42 10.40 -2.70
CA LEU A 211 -1.69 9.86 -4.03
C LEU A 211 -0.67 8.81 -4.48
N GLY A 212 0.38 8.57 -3.70
CA GLY A 212 1.48 7.66 -4.06
C GLY A 212 2.36 8.23 -5.18
N LEU A 213 2.62 9.54 -5.15
CA LEU A 213 3.41 10.30 -6.14
C LEU A 213 4.66 10.95 -5.51
N ALA A 214 5.04 10.54 -4.30
CA ALA A 214 6.06 11.19 -3.50
C ALA A 214 7.50 11.06 -4.04
N SER A 215 7.77 10.05 -4.86
CA SER A 215 9.06 9.85 -5.52
C SER A 215 8.91 9.82 -7.03
N GLU A 216 9.98 10.11 -7.76
CA GLU A 216 9.98 10.02 -9.22
C GLU A 216 9.71 8.59 -9.70
N GLN A 217 10.23 7.56 -9.01
CA GLN A 217 9.87 6.16 -9.26
C GLN A 217 8.35 5.91 -9.12
N ALA A 218 7.71 6.48 -8.08
CA ALA A 218 6.27 6.29 -7.89
C ALA A 218 5.46 7.02 -8.97
N LYS A 219 5.92 8.19 -9.42
CA LYS A 219 5.33 8.90 -10.57
C LYS A 219 5.48 8.09 -11.85
N TYR A 220 6.66 7.50 -12.11
CA TYR A 220 6.89 6.59 -13.23
C TYR A 220 5.91 5.41 -13.21
N GLU A 221 5.85 4.68 -12.10
CA GLU A 221 4.97 3.50 -11.96
C GLU A 221 3.50 3.89 -12.20
N ARG A 222 3.09 5.05 -11.66
CA ARG A 222 1.74 5.58 -11.88
C ARG A 222 1.50 5.98 -13.34
N ALA A 223 2.45 6.63 -13.98
CA ALA A 223 2.37 7.03 -15.37
C ALA A 223 2.24 5.82 -16.29
N VAL A 224 3.02 4.76 -16.06
CA VAL A 224 2.95 3.53 -16.85
C VAL A 224 1.61 2.80 -16.64
N ALA A 225 1.09 2.79 -15.41
CA ALA A 225 -0.19 2.17 -15.09
C ALA A 225 -1.40 2.90 -15.71
N LEU A 226 -1.26 4.19 -16.02
CA LEU A 226 -2.31 5.02 -16.62
C LEU A 226 -2.23 5.12 -18.15
N ILE A 227 -1.26 4.46 -18.80
CA ILE A 227 -1.18 4.42 -20.26
C ILE A 227 -2.46 3.78 -20.80
N PRO A 228 -3.22 4.44 -21.69
CA PRO A 228 -4.51 3.93 -22.14
C PRO A 228 -4.40 2.62 -22.92
N ASP A 229 -5.34 1.70 -22.71
CA ASP A 229 -5.34 0.38 -23.35
C ASP A 229 -5.57 0.42 -24.87
N ASN A 230 -6.09 1.52 -25.39
CA ASN A 230 -6.29 1.75 -26.83
C ASN A 230 -5.02 2.21 -27.55
N VAL A 231 -3.94 2.49 -26.84
CA VAL A 231 -2.62 2.80 -27.42
C VAL A 231 -2.03 1.53 -28.03
N SER A 232 -1.41 1.62 -29.20
CA SER A 232 -0.78 0.46 -29.83
C SER A 232 0.44 -0.01 -29.03
N GLN A 233 0.80 -1.30 -29.15
CA GLN A 233 1.94 -1.85 -28.43
C GLN A 233 3.26 -1.08 -28.69
N THR A 234 3.49 -0.65 -29.93
CA THR A 234 4.70 0.11 -30.29
C THR A 234 4.69 1.51 -29.67
N GLU A 235 3.55 2.19 -29.65
CA GLU A 235 3.41 3.49 -28.97
C GLU A 235 3.55 3.33 -27.45
N ARG A 236 3.03 2.24 -26.88
CA ARG A 236 3.17 1.93 -25.45
C ARG A 236 4.63 1.73 -25.06
N GLU A 237 5.39 0.99 -25.86
CA GLU A 237 6.83 0.80 -25.64
C GLU A 237 7.59 2.13 -25.70
N ALA A 238 7.31 2.96 -26.71
CA ALA A 238 7.91 4.29 -26.82
C ALA A 238 7.57 5.21 -25.63
N LEU A 239 6.32 5.18 -25.17
CA LEU A 239 5.88 5.92 -23.99
C LEU A 239 6.60 5.46 -22.72
N ILE A 240 6.75 4.14 -22.53
CA ILE A 240 7.48 3.62 -21.37
C ILE A 240 8.93 4.10 -21.40
N GLU A 241 9.60 4.05 -22.56
CA GLU A 241 10.97 4.54 -22.71
C GLU A 241 11.07 6.04 -22.38
N GLU A 242 10.14 6.86 -22.87
CA GLU A 242 10.09 8.30 -22.57
C GLU A 242 9.85 8.57 -21.07
N LEU A 243 8.94 7.82 -20.45
CA LEU A 243 8.66 7.90 -19.02
C LEU A 243 9.86 7.47 -18.16
N GLN A 244 10.60 6.45 -18.57
CA GLN A 244 11.84 6.04 -17.91
C GLN A 244 12.86 7.17 -17.95
N GLN A 245 13.08 7.78 -19.11
CA GLN A 245 14.01 8.90 -19.28
C GLN A 245 13.59 10.15 -18.49
N THR A 246 12.28 10.34 -18.29
CA THR A 246 11.73 11.50 -17.57
C THR A 246 11.83 11.36 -16.06
N TYR A 247 11.54 10.18 -15.52
CA TYR A 247 11.34 9.98 -14.09
C TYR A 247 12.41 9.14 -13.39
N LEU A 248 13.17 8.31 -14.12
CA LEU A 248 14.12 7.40 -13.50
C LEU A 248 15.55 7.86 -13.72
N SER A 249 16.40 7.61 -12.72
CA SER A 249 17.84 7.63 -12.92
C SER A 249 18.30 6.45 -13.78
N GLU A 250 19.50 6.57 -14.37
CA GLU A 250 20.12 5.49 -15.14
C GLU A 250 20.21 4.19 -14.32
N GLN A 251 20.57 4.29 -13.03
CA GLN A 251 20.63 3.14 -12.13
C GLN A 251 19.25 2.50 -11.92
N GLU A 252 18.20 3.27 -11.68
CA GLU A 252 16.85 2.74 -11.51
C GLU A 252 16.33 2.09 -12.80
N SER A 253 16.64 2.67 -13.96
CA SER A 253 16.30 2.09 -15.26
C SER A 253 17.00 0.75 -15.49
N GLU A 254 18.29 0.63 -15.14
CA GLU A 254 19.03 -0.63 -15.20
C GLU A 254 18.45 -1.69 -14.26
N GLU A 255 18.09 -1.31 -13.03
CA GLU A 255 17.47 -2.21 -12.04
C GLU A 255 16.11 -2.74 -12.52
N ILE A 256 15.28 -1.88 -13.12
CA ILE A 256 13.99 -2.28 -13.70
C ILE A 256 14.19 -3.27 -14.84
N HIS A 257 15.08 -2.97 -15.80
CA HIS A 257 15.35 -3.88 -16.90
C HIS A 257 15.91 -5.23 -16.44
N ALA A 258 16.83 -5.22 -15.48
CA ALA A 258 17.35 -6.45 -14.89
C ALA A 258 16.25 -7.30 -14.25
N ARG A 259 15.29 -6.65 -13.56
CA ARG A 259 14.14 -7.31 -12.97
C ARG A 259 13.17 -7.85 -14.01
N GLU A 260 12.89 -7.10 -15.08
CA GLU A 260 12.03 -7.56 -16.18
C GLU A 260 12.62 -8.80 -16.85
N GLN A 261 13.93 -8.80 -17.10
CA GLN A 261 14.63 -9.96 -17.61
C GLN A 261 14.53 -11.15 -16.65
N GLN A 262 14.75 -10.93 -15.35
CA GLN A 262 14.61 -11.99 -14.34
C GLN A 262 13.19 -12.58 -14.32
N VAL A 263 12.15 -11.74 -14.43
CA VAL A 263 10.75 -12.20 -14.48
C VAL A 263 10.49 -13.00 -15.76
N ALA A 264 11.02 -12.57 -16.90
CA ALA A 264 10.90 -13.31 -18.15
C ALA A 264 11.56 -14.69 -18.07
N GLU A 265 12.76 -14.77 -17.48
CA GLU A 265 13.49 -16.01 -17.23
C GLU A 265 12.70 -16.93 -16.27
N GLN A 266 12.15 -16.38 -15.18
CA GLN A 266 11.32 -17.14 -14.24
C GLN A 266 10.04 -17.68 -14.91
N LYS A 267 9.36 -16.87 -15.72
CA LYS A 267 8.18 -17.30 -16.49
C LYS A 267 8.54 -18.43 -17.46
N GLN A 268 9.70 -18.37 -18.09
CA GLN A 268 10.18 -19.44 -18.95
C GLN A 268 10.46 -20.71 -18.15
N GLN A 269 11.18 -20.61 -17.03
CA GLN A 269 11.47 -21.74 -16.15
C GLN A 269 10.19 -22.43 -15.64
N VAL A 270 9.14 -21.67 -15.32
CA VAL A 270 7.83 -22.22 -14.93
C VAL A 270 7.17 -22.98 -16.08
N ARG A 271 7.22 -22.44 -17.31
CA ARG A 271 6.68 -23.13 -18.50
C ARG A 271 7.43 -24.43 -18.77
N ASP A 272 8.75 -24.39 -18.69
CA ASP A 272 9.61 -25.57 -18.91
C ASP A 272 9.34 -26.64 -17.85
N TYR A 273 9.24 -26.24 -16.58
CA TYR A 273 8.88 -27.13 -15.48
C TYR A 273 7.54 -27.84 -15.72
N GLN A 274 6.50 -27.08 -16.10
CA GLN A 274 5.17 -27.64 -16.36
C GLN A 274 5.18 -28.64 -17.52
N SER A 275 5.86 -28.29 -18.61
CA SER A 275 6.00 -29.16 -19.77
C SER A 275 6.73 -30.46 -19.43
N GLU A 276 7.88 -30.38 -18.75
CA GLU A 276 8.66 -31.55 -18.37
C GLU A 276 7.96 -32.42 -17.32
N LEU A 277 7.26 -31.80 -16.36
CA LEU A 277 6.44 -32.52 -15.39
C LEU A 277 5.35 -33.33 -16.11
N GLN A 278 4.65 -32.73 -17.07
CA GLN A 278 3.61 -33.43 -17.84
C GLN A 278 4.18 -34.64 -18.62
N GLN A 279 5.41 -34.52 -19.14
CA GLN A 279 6.09 -35.65 -19.79
C GLN A 279 6.41 -36.76 -18.79
N LEU A 280 6.91 -36.41 -17.60
CA LEU A 280 7.15 -37.37 -16.52
C LEU A 280 5.86 -38.08 -16.11
N GLU A 281 4.78 -37.33 -15.88
CA GLU A 281 3.48 -37.89 -15.48
C GLU A 281 2.94 -38.84 -16.55
N SER A 282 3.07 -38.50 -17.83
CA SER A 282 2.69 -39.37 -18.94
C SER A 282 3.52 -40.67 -18.96
N LYS A 283 4.82 -40.58 -18.70
CA LYS A 283 5.70 -41.76 -18.58
C LYS A 283 5.32 -42.62 -17.38
N LEU A 284 5.01 -42.01 -16.24
CA LEU A 284 4.57 -42.73 -15.03
C LEU A 284 3.23 -43.41 -15.28
N ALA A 285 2.27 -42.76 -15.94
CA ALA A 285 0.99 -43.37 -16.31
C ALA A 285 1.19 -44.63 -17.18
N MET A 286 2.09 -44.57 -18.17
CA MET A 286 2.44 -45.75 -18.97
C MET A 286 3.10 -46.85 -18.13
N GLN A 287 3.99 -46.50 -17.19
CA GLN A 287 4.63 -47.45 -16.29
C GLN A 287 3.61 -48.14 -15.37
N ARG A 288 2.60 -47.41 -14.89
CA ARG A 288 1.51 -47.96 -14.07
C ARG A 288 0.79 -49.10 -14.77
N THR A 289 0.52 -48.96 -16.06
CA THR A 289 -0.21 -49.97 -16.84
C THR A 289 0.68 -51.05 -17.45
N THR A 290 2.00 -50.96 -17.29
CA THR A 290 2.97 -51.89 -17.88
C THR A 290 3.90 -52.48 -16.82
N SER A 291 5.13 -51.96 -16.71
CA SER A 291 6.21 -52.44 -15.85
C SER A 291 5.90 -52.44 -14.35
N HIS A 292 4.92 -51.64 -13.91
CA HIS A 292 4.51 -51.49 -12.51
C HIS A 292 3.02 -51.85 -12.30
N ALA A 293 2.42 -52.63 -13.20
CA ALA A 293 1.02 -53.06 -13.10
C ALA A 293 0.75 -53.95 -11.88
N SER A 294 1.78 -54.68 -11.39
CA SER A 294 1.68 -55.55 -10.22
C SER A 294 1.79 -54.81 -8.89
N LEU A 295 2.15 -53.53 -8.87
CA LEU A 295 2.20 -52.75 -7.62
C LEU A 295 0.81 -52.54 -7.06
N SER A 296 0.67 -52.63 -5.74
CA SER A 296 -0.53 -52.12 -5.05
C SER A 296 -0.64 -50.60 -5.23
N ASP A 297 -1.83 -50.06 -5.06
CA ASP A 297 -2.04 -48.60 -5.16
C ASP A 297 -1.19 -47.82 -4.16
N SER A 298 -0.93 -48.38 -2.97
CA SER A 298 -0.08 -47.75 -1.95
C SER A 298 1.39 -47.69 -2.36
N GLU A 299 1.89 -48.75 -3.02
CA GLU A 299 3.27 -48.81 -3.51
C GLU A 299 3.44 -47.92 -4.74
N TRP A 300 2.44 -47.91 -5.63
CA TRP A 300 2.40 -47.01 -6.78
C TRP A 300 2.43 -45.55 -6.34
N GLN A 301 1.59 -45.16 -5.39
CA GLN A 301 1.56 -43.78 -4.91
C GLN A 301 2.90 -43.36 -4.31
N ARG A 302 3.55 -44.24 -3.53
CA ARG A 302 4.87 -43.97 -2.97
C ARG A 302 5.92 -43.79 -4.07
N TYR A 303 5.92 -44.66 -5.07
CA TYR A 303 6.81 -44.58 -6.22
C TYR A 303 6.60 -43.30 -7.04
N TYR A 304 5.34 -42.97 -7.34
CA TYR A 304 4.97 -41.76 -8.07
C TYR A 304 5.47 -40.50 -7.37
N GLN A 305 5.16 -40.36 -6.08
CA GLN A 305 5.57 -39.20 -5.28
C GLN A 305 7.10 -39.09 -5.21
N GLN A 306 7.81 -40.21 -5.08
CA GLN A 306 9.27 -40.22 -5.13
C GLN A 306 9.80 -39.70 -6.47
N LYS A 307 9.23 -40.14 -7.60
CA LYS A 307 9.67 -39.70 -8.94
C LYS A 307 9.40 -38.23 -9.19
N VAL A 308 8.26 -37.70 -8.75
CA VAL A 308 7.96 -36.27 -8.83
C VAL A 308 8.91 -35.46 -7.92
N ALA A 309 9.22 -35.97 -6.73
CA ALA A 309 10.16 -35.32 -5.80
C ALA A 309 11.60 -35.32 -6.34
N ASP A 310 12.05 -36.42 -6.95
CA ASP A 310 13.36 -36.52 -7.61
C ASP A 310 13.45 -35.51 -8.76
N PHE A 311 12.46 -35.51 -9.65
CA PHE A 311 12.37 -34.55 -10.75
C PHE A 311 12.42 -33.10 -10.28
N ARG A 312 11.64 -32.74 -9.26
CA ARG A 312 11.65 -31.37 -8.72
C ARG A 312 13.03 -30.97 -8.19
N ARG A 313 13.73 -31.88 -7.52
CA ARG A 313 15.09 -31.61 -7.03
C ARG A 313 16.07 -31.43 -8.16
N GLU A 314 16.00 -32.27 -9.19
CA GLU A 314 16.88 -32.20 -10.36
C GLU A 314 16.64 -30.92 -11.17
N PHE A 315 15.38 -30.58 -11.43
CA PHE A 315 14.99 -29.41 -12.21
C PHE A 315 15.46 -28.08 -11.59
N PHE A 316 15.37 -27.94 -10.26
CA PHE A 316 15.76 -26.71 -9.55
C PHE A 316 17.20 -26.73 -8.98
N ALA A 317 18.01 -27.74 -9.29
CA ALA A 317 19.41 -27.79 -8.87
C ALA A 317 20.38 -27.04 -9.81
N GLY A 318 19.91 -26.64 -10.99
CA GLY A 318 20.64 -25.87 -12.01
C GLY A 318 20.74 -24.38 -11.71
#